data_AF-A0A256HY99-F1
#
_entry.id   AF-A0A256HY99-F1
#
_cell.length_a   1.000
_cell.length_b   1.000
_cell.length_c   1.000
_cell.angle_alpha   90.00
_cell.angle_beta   90.00
_cell.angle_gamma   90.00
#
_symmetry.space_group_name_H-M   'P 1'
#
loop_
_entity.id
_entity.type
_entity.pdbx_description
1 polymer ?
#
loop_
_entity_poly.entity_id
_entity_poly.type
_entity_poly.pdbx_seq_one_letter_code
_entity_poly.pdbx_strand_id
1 'polypeptide(L)'
;METESTPVSELMSTGLLTTTLDTAVEHAAETLLTEGVGSLVVLDESGGLAGVLTTTDLAEVVSSGRVPGSATVVDYMTDDVTTVASTDAVYDAAVKMIRGDIQHLPVTDGDDEVVGMLSATDLTAQLTYMTSSGTD
;
A
#
# COMPACT_ATOMS: atom_id res chain seq x y z
N MET A 1 -20.48 -5.97 -17.08
CA MET A 1 -19.01 -5.81 -17.08
C MET A 1 -18.75 -4.31 -17.03
N GLU A 2 -18.85 -3.72 -15.84
CA GLU A 2 -18.63 -2.27 -15.63
C GLU A 2 -17.30 -1.98 -14.93
N THR A 3 -16.66 -3.02 -14.35
CA THR A 3 -15.37 -2.95 -13.64
C THR A 3 -14.14 -2.91 -14.54
N GLU A 4 -14.29 -3.13 -15.85
CA GLU A 4 -13.15 -3.09 -16.79
C GLU A 4 -12.67 -1.65 -17.07
N SER A 5 -13.38 -0.62 -16.60
CA SER A 5 -13.05 0.79 -16.87
C SER A 5 -13.00 1.69 -15.63
N THR A 6 -13.24 1.19 -14.42
CA THR A 6 -13.11 2.02 -13.21
C THR A 6 -11.63 2.37 -13.01
N PRO A 7 -11.25 3.66 -12.98
CA PRO A 7 -9.88 4.06 -12.74
C PRO A 7 -9.50 3.86 -11.27
N VAL A 8 -8.23 3.56 -11.00
CA VAL A 8 -7.72 3.36 -9.63
C VAL A 8 -8.00 4.56 -8.73
N SER A 9 -7.93 5.78 -9.27
CA SER A 9 -8.23 7.03 -8.55
C SER A 9 -9.61 7.09 -7.90
N GLU A 10 -10.60 6.31 -8.37
CA GLU A 10 -11.93 6.27 -7.76
C GLU A 10 -11.99 5.41 -6.48
N LEU A 11 -11.04 4.51 -6.28
CA LEU A 11 -11.01 3.58 -5.15
C LEU A 11 -9.83 3.77 -4.21
N MET A 12 -8.76 4.43 -4.66
CA MET A 12 -7.57 4.62 -3.84
C MET A 12 -7.84 5.46 -2.60
N SER A 13 -7.09 5.18 -1.54
CA SER A 13 -6.98 6.06 -0.38
C SER A 13 -5.97 7.18 -0.66
N THR A 14 -6.38 8.44 -0.43
CA THR A 14 -5.54 9.64 -0.62
C THR A 14 -4.85 10.11 0.66
N GLY A 15 -5.27 9.61 1.83
CA GLY A 15 -4.61 9.84 3.11
C GLY A 15 -3.33 9.00 3.23
N LEU A 16 -2.30 9.38 2.48
CA LEU A 16 -1.01 8.68 2.50
C LEU A 16 -0.40 8.72 3.91
N LEU A 17 -0.30 7.56 4.52
CA LEU A 17 0.50 7.38 5.73
C LEU A 17 1.92 7.01 5.31
N THR A 18 2.84 7.89 5.69
CA THR A 18 4.22 7.83 5.26
C THR A 18 5.15 7.65 6.45
N THR A 19 6.34 7.12 6.17
CA THR A 19 7.45 7.00 7.11
C THR A 19 8.77 7.24 6.38
N THR A 20 9.88 7.28 7.11
CA THR A 20 11.21 7.51 6.56
C THR A 20 12.10 6.28 6.76
N LEU A 21 13.16 6.20 5.96
CA LEU A 21 14.15 5.11 5.99
C LEU A 21 14.70 4.82 7.39
N ASP A 22 14.95 5.87 8.17
CA ASP A 22 15.56 5.83 9.51
C ASP A 22 14.57 5.65 10.65
N THR A 23 13.26 5.64 10.36
CA THR A 23 12.24 5.41 11.38
C THR A 23 12.46 4.04 12.03
N ALA A 24 12.37 3.99 13.37
CA ALA A 24 12.48 2.72 14.08
C ALA A 24 11.29 1.81 13.76
N VAL A 25 11.56 0.51 13.55
CA VAL A 25 10.52 -0.48 13.19
C VAL A 25 9.37 -0.51 14.20
N GLU A 26 9.65 -0.32 15.49
CA GLU A 26 8.64 -0.23 16.55
C GLU A 26 7.66 0.94 16.34
N HIS A 27 8.17 2.11 15.96
CA HIS A 27 7.34 3.30 15.73
C HIS A 27 6.50 3.14 14.45
N ALA A 28 7.07 2.52 13.41
CA ALA A 28 6.33 2.19 12.20
C ALA A 28 5.18 1.18 12.49
N ALA A 29 5.45 0.17 13.32
CA ALA A 29 4.44 -0.79 13.78
C ALA A 29 3.33 -0.12 14.61
N GLU A 30 3.69 0.79 15.51
CA GLU A 30 2.72 1.57 16.29
C GLU A 30 1.83 2.42 15.37
N THR A 31 2.40 3.03 14.34
CA THR A 31 1.65 3.83 13.35
C THR A 31 0.65 2.96 12.59
N LEU A 32 1.09 1.81 12.05
CA LEU A 32 0.22 0.87 11.35
C LEU A 32 -0.99 0.46 12.22
N LEU A 33 -0.75 0.15 13.50
CA LEU A 33 -1.78 -0.28 14.42
C LEU A 33 -2.73 0.85 14.84
N THR A 34 -2.18 2.03 15.11
CA THR A 34 -2.96 3.20 15.59
C THR A 34 -3.86 3.75 14.50
N GLU A 35 -3.34 3.84 13.28
CA GLU A 35 -4.09 4.32 12.11
C GLU A 35 -4.96 3.21 11.48
N GLY A 36 -4.76 1.95 11.87
CA GLY A 36 -5.55 0.81 11.38
C GLY A 36 -5.29 0.47 9.91
N VAL A 37 -4.06 0.68 9.43
CA VAL A 37 -3.66 0.43 8.05
C VAL A 37 -2.70 -0.76 7.93
N GLY A 38 -2.68 -1.39 6.76
CA GLY A 38 -1.83 -2.56 6.47
C GLY A 38 -0.43 -2.23 5.96
N SER A 39 -0.18 -0.97 5.56
CA SER A 39 1.06 -0.53 4.94
C SER A 39 1.37 0.96 5.17
N LEU A 40 2.65 1.32 5.09
CA LEU A 40 3.18 2.67 5.05
C LEU A 40 3.99 2.87 3.78
N VAL A 41 3.86 4.04 3.15
CA VAL A 41 4.77 4.48 2.09
C VAL A 41 6.06 4.98 2.72
N VAL A 42 7.20 4.44 2.30
CA VAL A 42 8.50 4.89 2.78
C VAL A 42 9.04 5.94 1.81
N LEU A 43 9.36 7.11 2.33
CA LEU A 43 9.93 8.21 1.56
C LEU A 43 11.43 8.37 1.85
N ASP A 44 12.18 8.77 0.82
CA ASP A 44 13.57 9.16 0.96
C ASP A 44 13.73 10.61 1.45
N GLU A 45 14.97 11.07 1.60
CA GLU A 45 15.27 12.44 2.05
C GLU A 45 14.77 13.54 1.09
N SER A 46 14.54 13.20 -0.19
CA SER A 46 14.00 14.11 -1.20
C SER A 46 12.46 14.12 -1.25
N GLY A 47 11.81 13.23 -0.49
CA GLY A 47 10.36 13.03 -0.49
C GLY A 47 9.88 12.04 -1.56
N GLY A 48 10.79 11.39 -2.28
CA GLY A 48 10.48 10.39 -3.30
C GLY A 48 10.14 9.04 -2.68
N LEU A 49 9.41 8.19 -3.43
CA LEU A 49 9.11 6.82 -3.02
C LEU A 49 10.40 5.99 -2.92
N ALA A 50 10.73 5.59 -1.70
CA ALA A 50 11.89 4.74 -1.41
C ALA A 50 11.50 3.27 -1.20
N GLY A 51 10.27 3.01 -0.75
CA GLY A 51 9.83 1.68 -0.39
C GLY A 51 8.39 1.62 0.11
N VAL A 52 7.96 0.41 0.47
CA VAL A 52 6.73 0.17 1.21
C VAL A 52 7.06 -0.74 2.40
N LEU A 53 6.51 -0.41 3.56
CA LEU A 53 6.56 -1.28 4.74
C LEU A 53 5.14 -1.77 5.04
N THR A 54 4.98 -3.07 5.22
CA THR A 54 3.70 -3.73 5.47
C THR A 54 3.71 -4.50 6.80
N THR A 55 2.52 -4.88 7.26
CA THR A 55 2.39 -5.77 8.42
C THR A 55 3.03 -7.15 8.19
N THR A 56 3.12 -7.62 6.95
CA THR A 56 3.84 -8.86 6.60
C THR A 56 5.33 -8.72 6.84
N ASP A 57 5.94 -7.59 6.44
CA ASP A 57 7.36 -7.33 6.68
C ASP A 57 7.68 -7.36 8.18
N LEU A 58 6.81 -6.73 9.00
CA LEU A 58 6.91 -6.78 10.46
C LEU A 58 6.78 -8.21 11.02
N ALA A 59 5.88 -9.02 10.46
CA ALA A 59 5.73 -10.41 10.86
C ALA A 59 6.99 -11.22 10.54
N GLU A 60 7.64 -10.97 9.40
CA GLU A 60 8.91 -11.59 9.04
C GLU A 60 10.01 -11.25 10.04
N VAL A 61 10.09 -9.97 10.45
CA VAL A 61 11.05 -9.51 11.46
C VAL A 61 10.90 -10.30 12.76
N VAL A 62 9.68 -10.44 13.27
CA VAL A 62 9.41 -11.18 14.51
C VAL A 62 9.66 -12.69 14.33
N SER A 63 9.33 -13.25 13.17
CA SER A 63 9.53 -14.67 12.87
C SER A 63 11.01 -15.10 12.91
N SER A 64 11.92 -14.16 12.61
CA SER A 64 13.37 -14.39 12.65
C SER A 64 13.93 -14.59 14.08
N GLY A 65 13.12 -14.36 15.11
CA GLY A 65 13.42 -14.67 16.50
C GLY A 65 14.23 -13.62 17.25
N ARG A 66 14.73 -12.57 16.57
CA ARG A 66 15.29 -11.36 17.21
C ARG A 66 15.08 -10.13 16.32
N VAL A 67 14.39 -9.14 16.85
CA VAL A 67 14.40 -7.78 16.31
C VAL A 67 15.57 -7.03 16.96
N PRO A 68 16.57 -6.56 16.20
CA PRO A 68 17.58 -5.67 16.75
C PRO A 68 16.90 -4.41 17.33
N GLY A 69 17.31 -3.97 18.53
CA GLY A 69 16.74 -2.74 19.12
C GLY A 69 17.04 -1.46 18.33
N SER A 70 17.91 -1.55 17.32
CA SER A 70 18.26 -0.49 16.37
C SER A 70 17.70 -0.74 14.96
N ALA A 71 16.75 -1.67 14.82
CA ALA A 71 16.11 -1.96 13.55
C ALA A 71 15.33 -0.74 13.02
N THR A 72 15.55 -0.42 11.76
CA THR A 72 14.91 0.70 11.06
C THR A 72 14.07 0.22 9.89
N VAL A 73 13.20 1.09 9.36
CA VAL A 73 12.32 0.77 8.23
C VAL A 73 13.13 0.28 7.02
N VAL A 74 14.26 0.91 6.70
CA VAL A 74 15.10 0.53 5.55
C VAL A 74 15.65 -0.91 5.64
N ASP A 75 15.77 -1.46 6.85
CA ASP A 75 16.26 -2.82 7.04
C ASP A 75 15.25 -3.90 6.60
N TYR A 76 13.96 -3.54 6.48
CA TYR A 76 12.86 -4.49 6.30
C TYR A 76 11.79 -4.07 5.29
N MET A 77 11.83 -2.84 4.78
CA MET A 77 10.90 -2.42 3.72
C MET A 77 11.14 -3.19 2.42
N THR A 78 10.10 -3.27 1.59
CA THR A 78 10.26 -3.63 0.18
C THR A 78 10.67 -2.39 -0.60
N ASP A 79 11.84 -2.43 -1.26
CA ASP A 79 12.39 -1.34 -2.08
C ASP A 79 12.09 -1.48 -3.58
N ASP A 80 11.90 -2.70 -4.09
CA ASP A 80 11.38 -2.95 -5.44
C ASP A 80 9.85 -2.82 -5.48
N VAL A 81 9.38 -1.57 -5.42
CA VAL A 81 7.96 -1.26 -5.25
C VAL A 81 7.21 -1.34 -6.57
N THR A 82 6.23 -2.26 -6.63
CA THR A 82 5.27 -2.28 -7.73
C THR A 82 4.23 -1.17 -7.54
N THR A 83 4.10 -0.29 -8.53
CA THR A 83 3.14 0.82 -8.52
C THR A 83 2.03 0.65 -9.58
N VAL A 84 1.02 1.49 -9.47
CA VAL A 84 -0.07 1.60 -10.44
C VAL A 84 -0.39 3.06 -10.72
N ALA A 85 -0.72 3.41 -11.97
CA ALA A 85 -1.10 4.79 -12.26
C ALA A 85 -2.53 5.06 -11.77
N SER A 86 -2.80 6.29 -11.35
CA SER A 86 -4.14 6.75 -10.94
C SER A 86 -5.21 6.60 -12.04
N THR A 87 -4.77 6.55 -13.30
CA THR A 87 -5.61 6.35 -14.49
C THR A 87 -5.71 4.90 -14.95
N ASP A 88 -4.91 3.98 -14.39
CA ASP A 88 -5.00 2.55 -14.74
C ASP A 88 -6.34 1.98 -14.31
N ALA A 89 -6.78 0.91 -14.99
CA ALA A 89 -7.98 0.21 -14.58
C ALA A 89 -7.75 -0.55 -13.28
N VAL A 90 -8.76 -0.53 -12.40
CA VAL A 90 -8.79 -1.31 -11.15
C VAL A 90 -8.53 -2.80 -11.40
N TYR A 91 -9.03 -3.33 -12.51
CA TYR A 91 -8.77 -4.71 -12.93
C TYR A 91 -7.27 -5.00 -13.11
N ASP A 92 -6.53 -4.10 -13.78
CA ASP A 92 -5.09 -4.25 -13.99
C ASP A 92 -4.33 -4.18 -12.67
N ALA A 93 -4.77 -3.32 -11.75
CA ALA A 93 -4.24 -3.24 -10.39
C ALA A 93 -4.43 -4.56 -9.64
N ALA A 94 -5.62 -5.16 -9.70
CA ALA A 94 -5.90 -6.46 -9.10
C ALA A 94 -5.03 -7.58 -9.70
N VAL A 95 -4.80 -7.56 -11.02
CA VAL A 95 -3.89 -8.51 -11.68
C VAL A 95 -2.45 -8.33 -11.20
N LYS A 96 -1.97 -7.08 -11.03
CA LYS A 96 -0.65 -6.79 -10.46
C LYS A 96 -0.53 -7.34 -9.05
N MET A 97 -1.53 -7.11 -8.19
CA MET A 97 -1.58 -7.65 -6.82
C MET A 97 -1.46 -9.18 -6.78
N ILE A 98 -2.28 -9.89 -7.56
CA ILE A 98 -2.29 -11.36 -7.59
C ILE A 98 -0.97 -11.93 -8.11
N ARG A 99 -0.40 -11.34 -9.16
CA ARG A 99 0.85 -11.83 -9.77
C ARG A 99 2.06 -11.54 -8.90
N GLY A 100 2.06 -10.40 -8.21
CA GLY A 100 3.12 -10.01 -7.29
C GLY A 100 3.02 -10.62 -5.90
N ASP A 101 1.90 -11.29 -5.58
CA ASP A 101 1.57 -11.73 -4.22
C ASP A 101 1.61 -10.58 -3.19
N ILE A 102 1.12 -9.41 -3.62
CA ILE A 102 1.10 -8.17 -2.83
C ILE A 102 -0.33 -7.66 -2.67
N GLN A 103 -0.58 -6.93 -1.59
CA GLN A 103 -1.91 -6.45 -1.24
C GLN A 103 -2.05 -4.93 -1.32
N HIS A 104 -0.95 -4.21 -1.47
CA HIS A 104 -0.91 -2.74 -1.46
C HIS A 104 -0.09 -2.27 -2.66
N LEU A 105 -0.62 -1.30 -3.39
CA LEU A 105 0.01 -0.66 -4.53
C LEU A 105 0.02 0.84 -4.28
N PRO A 106 1.20 1.48 -4.17
CA PRO A 106 1.28 2.93 -4.27
C PRO A 106 0.75 3.37 -5.63
N VAL A 107 -0.07 4.41 -5.60
CA VAL A 107 -0.68 5.00 -6.78
C VAL A 107 0.11 6.23 -7.17
N THR A 108 0.54 6.29 -8.43
CA THR A 108 1.27 7.43 -8.98
C THR A 108 0.42 8.28 -9.92
N ASP A 109 0.77 9.55 -10.04
CA ASP A 109 0.21 10.44 -11.06
C ASP A 109 1.05 10.42 -12.36
N GLY A 110 0.82 11.39 -13.24
CA GLY A 110 1.52 11.49 -14.53
C GLY A 110 2.97 11.97 -14.43
N ASP A 111 3.39 12.47 -13.26
CA ASP A 111 4.75 12.93 -12.97
C ASP A 111 5.52 11.89 -12.12
N ASP A 112 4.98 10.66 -11.98
CA ASP A 112 5.50 9.56 -11.16
C ASP A 112 5.51 9.82 -9.63
N GLU A 113 4.80 10.86 -9.18
CA GLU A 113 4.67 11.18 -7.76
C GLU A 113 3.60 10.30 -7.09
N VAL A 114 3.85 9.84 -5.86
CA VAL A 114 2.88 9.00 -5.12
C VAL A 114 1.75 9.89 -4.59
N VAL A 115 0.54 9.64 -5.09
CA VAL A 115 -0.68 10.42 -4.77
C VAL A 115 -1.71 9.64 -3.97
N GLY A 116 -1.50 8.34 -3.79
CA GLY A 116 -2.41 7.50 -3.04
C GLY A 116 -1.91 6.08 -2.83
N MET A 117 -2.75 5.28 -2.22
CA MET A 117 -2.52 3.85 -2.02
C MET A 117 -3.79 3.09 -2.36
N LEU A 118 -3.65 2.02 -3.13
CA LEU A 118 -4.72 1.08 -3.41
C LEU A 118 -4.42 -0.24 -2.70
N SER A 119 -5.35 -0.70 -1.88
CA SER A 119 -5.26 -1.98 -1.17
C SER A 119 -6.26 -3.01 -1.70
N ALA A 120 -6.02 -4.28 -1.43
CA ALA A 120 -7.00 -5.34 -1.69
C ALA A 120 -8.31 -5.10 -0.93
N THR A 121 -8.25 -4.44 0.23
CA THR A 121 -9.44 -4.05 1.01
C THR A 121 -10.29 -3.05 0.22
N ASP A 122 -9.68 -2.05 -0.43
CA ASP A 122 -10.40 -1.08 -1.26
C ASP A 122 -11.15 -1.77 -2.41
N LEU A 123 -10.51 -2.76 -3.05
CA LEU A 123 -11.14 -3.59 -4.09
C LEU A 123 -12.36 -4.34 -3.57
N THR A 124 -12.26 -4.93 -2.37
CA THR A 124 -13.38 -5.67 -1.77
C THR A 124 -14.50 -4.76 -1.28
N ALA A 125 -14.19 -3.55 -0.83
CA ALA A 125 -15.19 -2.57 -0.41
C ALA A 125 -16.10 -2.18 -1.60
N GLN A 126 -15.55 -2.06 -2.81
CA GLN A 126 -16.33 -1.78 -4.03
C GLN A 126 -17.41 -2.84 -4.30
N LEU A 127 -17.12 -4.13 -4.07
CA LEU A 127 -18.11 -5.21 -4.26
C LEU A 127 -19.34 -5.04 -3.37
N THR A 128 -19.17 -4.44 -2.18
CA THR A 128 -20.28 -4.16 -1.27
C THR A 128 -21.23 -3.11 -1.84
N TYR A 129 -20.71 -2.09 -2.54
CA TYR A 129 -21.53 -1.06 -3.17
C TYR A 129 -22.25 -1.57 -4.43
N MET A 130 -21.62 -2.44 -5.23
CA MET A 130 -22.23 -3.02 -6.44
C MET A 130 -23.42 -3.95 -6.12
N THR A 131 -23.41 -4.63 -4.97
CA THR A 131 -24.51 -5.52 -4.58
C THR A 131 -25.74 -4.73 -4.09
N SER A 132 -25.55 -3.48 -3.66
CA SER A 132 -26.63 -2.60 -3.17
C SER A 132 -27.42 -1.87 -4.27
N SER A 133 -26.87 -1.76 -5.49
CA SER A 133 -27.53 -1.10 -6.64
C SER A 133 -28.26 -2.07 -7.58
N GLY A 134 -28.23 -3.38 -7.29
CA GLY A 134 -28.86 -4.43 -8.10
C GLY A 134 -30.22 -4.91 -7.57
N THR A 135 -30.82 -4.23 -6.59
CA THR A 135 -32.19 -4.52 -6.09
C THR A 135 -33.01 -3.24 -6.05
N ASP A 136 -33.49 -2.81 -7.22
CA ASP A 136 -34.73 -2.04 -7.38
C ASP A 136 -35.34 -2.39 -8.76
#